data_AF-A0A536BT79-F1
#
_entry.id   AF-A0A536BT79-F1
#
_cell.length_a   1.000
_cell.length_b   1.000
_cell.length_c   1.000
_cell.angle_alpha   90.00
_cell.angle_beta   90.00
_cell.angle_gamma   90.00
#
_symmetry.space_group_name_H-M   'P 1'
#
loop_
_entity.id
_entity.type
_entity.pdbx_description
1 polymer ?
#
loop_
_entity_poly.entity_id
_entity_poly.type
_entity_poly.pdbx_seq_one_letter_code
_entity_poly.pdbx_strand_id
1 'polypeptide(L)'
;MAQAVRMDPRLEALLREYPGHPYKKWQGAHWRLLSLVELGLTEADDRIVGAVNRVLQWLLGPARKTPQISGRYRQHASMDGNGLLVCCHLGLRSDPRVMALATRLTQWQWPDGGWNCDRRPNVAHSSFHESLPPLRGLAAHGGFPEATARAAEFFLRHR
;
A
#
# COMPACT_ATOMS: atom_id res chain seq x y z
N MET A 1 -5.49 -22.35 35.58
CA MET A 1 -4.27 -21.81 34.95
C MET A 1 -4.59 -21.64 33.47
N ALA A 2 -4.61 -20.41 32.96
CA ALA A 2 -4.86 -20.17 31.54
C ALA A 2 -3.64 -20.65 30.75
N GLN A 3 -3.84 -21.61 29.86
CA GLN A 3 -2.82 -22.11 28.97
C GLN A 3 -2.43 -20.97 28.03
N ALA A 4 -1.19 -20.51 28.10
CA ALA A 4 -0.69 -19.47 27.20
C ALA A 4 -0.85 -19.98 25.75
N VAL A 5 -1.75 -19.34 25.00
CA VAL A 5 -1.91 -19.62 23.57
C VAL A 5 -0.57 -19.32 22.91
N ARG A 6 0.10 -20.37 22.42
CA ARG A 6 1.36 -20.22 21.69
C ARG A 6 1.06 -19.44 20.41
N MET A 7 1.71 -18.28 20.26
CA MET A 7 1.58 -17.48 19.04
C MET A 7 2.13 -18.28 17.84
N ASP A 8 1.51 -18.11 16.68
CA ASP A 8 2.01 -18.70 15.44
C ASP A 8 3.46 -18.22 15.20
N PRO A 9 4.45 -19.11 15.04
CA PRO A 9 5.85 -18.74 14.80
C PRO A 9 6.05 -17.79 13.60
N ARG A 10 5.14 -17.80 12.63
CA ARG A 10 5.15 -16.87 11.49
C ARG A 10 4.85 -15.45 11.94
N LEU A 11 3.85 -15.26 12.80
CA LEU A 11 3.51 -13.96 13.36
C LEU A 11 4.66 -13.44 14.22
N GLU A 12 5.24 -14.30 15.06
CA GLU A 12 6.43 -13.94 15.85
C GLU A 12 7.60 -13.48 14.96
N ALA A 13 7.88 -14.20 13.87
CA ALA A 13 8.93 -13.83 12.94
C ALA A 13 8.65 -12.49 12.24
N LEU A 14 7.39 -12.19 11.91
CA LEU A 14 6.99 -10.95 11.27
C LEU A 14 7.00 -9.74 12.22
N LEU A 15 6.70 -9.95 13.50
CA LEU A 15 6.68 -8.93 14.55
C LEU A 15 8.09 -8.47 14.99
N ARG A 16 9.14 -9.25 14.71
CA ARG A 16 10.52 -8.81 14.99
C ARG A 16 10.82 -7.53 14.24
N GLU A 17 11.51 -6.60 14.89
CA GLU A 17 11.89 -5.34 14.27
C GLU A 17 12.79 -5.55 13.03
N TYR A 18 12.68 -4.66 12.04
CA TYR A 18 13.63 -4.53 10.93
C TYR A 18 14.27 -3.14 10.95
N PRO A 19 15.57 -3.00 11.28
CA PRO A 19 16.19 -1.68 11.40
C PRO A 19 16.47 -1.01 10.04
N GLY A 20 16.56 -1.78 8.94
CA GLY A 20 16.89 -1.25 7.62
C GLY A 20 15.77 -0.48 6.90
N HIS A 21 15.98 -0.17 5.62
CA HIS A 21 15.02 0.59 4.80
C HIS A 21 13.61 -0.08 4.79
N PRO A 22 12.50 0.66 4.95
CA PRO A 22 11.16 0.09 5.06
C PRO A 22 10.75 -0.84 3.91
N TYR A 23 11.25 -0.58 2.71
CA TYR A 23 11.01 -1.38 1.50
C TYR A 23 12.11 -2.40 1.15
N LYS A 24 13.05 -2.75 2.04
CA LYS A 24 14.00 -3.84 1.71
C LYS A 24 13.21 -5.03 1.19
N LYS A 25 13.42 -5.41 -0.07
CA LYS A 25 12.56 -6.39 -0.76
C LYS A 25 12.38 -7.63 0.10
N TRP A 26 11.11 -7.96 0.36
CA TRP A 26 10.67 -9.13 1.12
C TRP A 26 11.02 -9.18 2.62
N GLN A 27 11.75 -8.20 3.14
CA GLN A 27 12.23 -8.20 4.54
C GLN A 27 11.83 -6.95 5.31
N GLY A 28 11.73 -5.81 4.64
CA GLY A 28 11.46 -4.53 5.26
C GLY A 28 10.09 -4.46 5.92
N ALA A 29 9.93 -3.49 6.82
CA ALA A 29 8.69 -3.24 7.57
C ALA A 29 7.44 -3.20 6.67
N HIS A 30 7.55 -2.67 5.44
CA HIS A 30 6.46 -2.64 4.47
C HIS A 30 5.90 -4.04 4.17
N TRP A 31 6.77 -5.00 3.86
CA TRP A 31 6.39 -6.36 3.52
C TRP A 31 5.91 -7.14 4.74
N ARG A 32 6.55 -6.93 5.90
CA ARG A 32 6.17 -7.60 7.14
C ARG A 32 4.77 -7.19 7.60
N LEU A 33 4.47 -5.89 7.58
CA LEU A 33 3.14 -5.37 7.92
C LEU A 33 2.08 -5.88 6.94
N LEU A 34 2.39 -5.90 5.63
CA LEU A 34 1.47 -6.47 4.64
C LEU A 34 1.16 -7.94 4.94
N SER A 35 2.18 -8.75 5.22
CA SER A 35 1.97 -10.16 5.60
C SER A 35 1.18 -10.30 6.89
N LEU A 36 1.40 -9.45 7.91
CA LEU A 36 0.64 -9.50 9.15
C LEU A 36 -0.85 -9.25 8.92
N VAL A 37 -1.21 -8.22 8.13
CA VAL A 37 -2.64 -7.95 7.84
C VAL A 37 -3.25 -9.02 6.93
N GLU A 38 -2.49 -9.58 5.98
CA GLU A 38 -2.96 -10.70 5.14
C GLU A 38 -3.13 -12.00 5.94
N LEU A 39 -2.43 -12.13 7.07
CA LEU A 39 -2.62 -13.22 8.05
C LEU A 39 -3.69 -12.90 9.11
N GLY A 40 -4.41 -11.77 8.99
CA GLY A 40 -5.57 -11.46 9.81
C GLY A 40 -5.31 -10.52 11.00
N LEU A 41 -4.17 -9.84 11.06
CA LEU A 41 -3.97 -8.78 12.05
C LEU A 41 -4.85 -7.55 11.71
N THR A 42 -5.72 -7.15 12.63
CA THR A 42 -6.72 -6.08 12.40
C THR A 42 -6.52 -4.83 13.25
N GLU A 43 -5.58 -4.84 14.20
CA GLU A 43 -5.35 -3.71 15.09
C GLU A 43 -3.86 -3.44 15.23
N ALA A 44 -3.49 -2.16 15.20
CA ALA A 44 -2.15 -1.73 15.55
C ALA A 44 -1.96 -1.75 17.07
N ASP A 45 -0.82 -2.28 17.51
CA ASP A 45 -0.36 -2.22 18.90
C ASP A 45 1.07 -1.66 18.98
N ASP A 46 1.59 -1.57 20.19
CA ASP A 46 2.93 -1.04 20.47
C ASP A 46 4.06 -1.78 19.74
N ARG A 47 3.85 -3.05 19.36
CA ARG A 47 4.86 -3.85 18.65
C ARG A 47 5.03 -3.41 17.20
N ILE A 48 3.97 -2.85 16.59
CA ILE A 48 3.97 -2.52 15.15
C ILE A 48 3.78 -1.03 14.85
N VAL A 49 3.36 -0.21 15.81
CA VAL A 49 3.14 1.24 15.59
C VAL A 49 4.41 1.95 15.09
N GLY A 50 5.59 1.57 15.61
CA GLY A 50 6.88 2.10 15.14
C GLY A 50 7.16 1.75 13.68
N ALA A 51 6.85 0.50 13.28
CA ALA A 51 7.01 0.05 11.89
C ALA A 51 6.05 0.78 10.94
N VAL A 52 4.77 0.96 11.35
CA VAL A 52 3.78 1.72 10.59
C VAL A 52 4.24 3.15 10.37
N ASN A 53 4.69 3.83 11.42
CA ASN A 53 5.18 5.20 11.34
C ASN A 53 6.36 5.34 10.37
N ARG A 54 7.32 4.41 10.41
CA ARG A 54 8.46 4.40 9.47
C ARG A 54 8.03 4.18 8.02
N VAL A 55 7.05 3.30 7.78
CA VAL A 55 6.50 3.07 6.43
C VAL A 55 5.78 4.32 5.93
N LEU A 56 4.91 4.95 6.74
CA LEU A 56 4.22 6.18 6.36
C LEU A 56 5.18 7.33 6.11
N GLN A 57 6.19 7.52 6.96
CA GLN A 57 7.24 8.54 6.79
C GLN A 57 8.01 8.33 5.48
N TRP A 58 8.34 7.07 5.15
CA TRP A 58 9.01 6.75 3.90
C TRP A 58 8.12 6.99 2.67
N LEU A 59 6.87 6.49 2.68
CA LEU A 59 5.93 6.64 1.56
C LEU A 59 5.58 8.12 1.30
N LEU A 60 5.42 8.92 2.36
CA LEU A 60 5.08 10.34 2.23
C LEU A 60 6.31 11.25 2.13
N GLY A 61 7.51 10.71 2.33
CA GLY A 61 8.75 11.47 2.39
C GLY A 61 9.05 12.24 1.10
N PRO A 62 9.66 13.43 1.20
CA PRO A 62 9.90 14.33 0.06
C PRO A 62 10.88 13.75 -0.97
N ALA A 63 11.68 12.75 -0.60
CA ALA A 63 12.58 12.04 -1.51
C ALA A 63 11.81 11.21 -2.56
N ARG A 64 10.56 10.80 -2.30
CA ARG A 64 9.72 10.09 -3.26
C ARG A 64 9.05 11.06 -4.22
N LYS A 65 9.77 11.41 -5.29
CA LYS A 65 9.21 12.20 -6.40
C LYS A 65 8.49 11.29 -7.40
N THR A 66 7.31 11.70 -7.84
CA THR A 66 6.54 11.03 -8.89
C THR A 66 6.67 11.80 -10.20
N PRO A 67 7.50 11.36 -11.17
CA PRO A 67 7.63 12.06 -12.45
C PRO A 67 6.36 11.92 -13.28
N GLN A 68 6.06 12.94 -14.07
CA GLN A 68 5.03 12.89 -15.11
C GLN A 68 5.73 12.79 -16.48
N ILE A 69 5.42 11.73 -17.23
CA ILE A 69 6.01 11.47 -18.56
C ILE A 69 4.86 11.28 -19.54
N SER A 70 4.83 12.08 -20.60
CA SER A 70 3.75 12.10 -21.60
C SER A 70 2.36 12.27 -20.93
N GLY A 71 2.26 13.22 -20.00
CA GLY A 71 1.03 13.53 -19.25
C GLY A 71 0.63 12.52 -18.17
N ARG A 72 1.42 11.45 -17.93
CA ARG A 72 1.07 10.37 -17.00
C ARG A 72 2.08 10.24 -15.86
N TYR A 73 1.59 10.15 -14.63
CA TYR A 73 2.43 9.92 -13.45
C TYR A 73 3.08 8.52 -13.49
N ARG A 74 4.39 8.41 -13.25
CA ARG A 74 5.10 7.12 -13.19
C ARG A 74 5.53 6.85 -11.76
N GLN A 75 4.84 5.91 -11.11
CA GLN A 75 5.10 5.57 -9.71
C GLN A 75 4.98 4.06 -9.47
N HIS A 76 5.77 3.57 -8.52
CA HIS A 76 5.51 2.28 -7.88
C HIS A 76 4.30 2.37 -6.94
N ALA A 77 3.11 2.60 -7.51
CA ALA A 77 1.87 2.76 -6.77
C ALA A 77 1.49 1.51 -5.97
N SER A 78 2.03 0.34 -6.35
CA SER A 78 1.96 -0.89 -5.54
C SER A 78 2.42 -0.69 -4.10
N MET A 79 3.48 0.10 -3.87
CA MET A 79 4.00 0.40 -2.54
C MET A 79 3.01 1.24 -1.72
N ASP A 80 2.44 2.28 -2.34
CA ASP A 80 1.47 3.16 -1.69
C ASP A 80 0.14 2.43 -1.43
N GLY A 81 -0.33 1.63 -2.38
CA GLY A 81 -1.55 0.84 -2.27
C GLY A 81 -1.48 -0.21 -1.17
N ASN A 82 -0.37 -0.94 -1.07
CA ASN A 82 -0.13 -1.88 0.04
C ASN A 82 -0.04 -1.15 1.39
N GLY A 83 0.64 0.01 1.43
CA GLY A 83 0.71 0.82 2.65
C GLY A 83 -0.66 1.32 3.11
N LEU A 84 -1.50 1.77 2.17
CA LEU A 84 -2.88 2.18 2.42
C LEU A 84 -3.72 1.01 2.95
N LEU A 85 -3.66 -0.15 2.27
CA LEU A 85 -4.35 -1.36 2.69
C LEU A 85 -4.00 -1.76 4.12
N VAL A 86 -2.69 -1.82 4.44
CA VAL A 86 -2.19 -2.10 5.79
C VAL A 86 -2.79 -1.15 6.82
N CYS A 87 -2.74 0.17 6.56
CA CYS A 87 -3.23 1.15 7.53
C CYS A 87 -4.75 1.04 7.74
N CYS A 88 -5.52 0.80 6.67
CA CYS A 88 -6.96 0.60 6.79
C CYS A 88 -7.29 -0.66 7.59
N HIS A 89 -6.60 -1.77 7.33
CA HIS A 89 -6.81 -3.03 8.08
C HIS A 89 -6.43 -2.93 9.55
N LEU A 90 -5.46 -2.08 9.90
CA LEU A 90 -5.03 -1.86 11.28
C LEU A 90 -5.85 -0.79 12.04
N GLY A 91 -6.98 -0.34 11.47
CA GLY A 91 -7.85 0.65 12.11
C GLY A 91 -7.37 2.10 12.03
N LEU A 92 -6.36 2.40 11.19
CA LEU A 92 -5.72 3.72 11.11
C LEU A 92 -6.31 4.61 10.01
N ARG A 93 -7.51 4.30 9.53
CA ARG A 93 -8.16 5.02 8.42
C ARG A 93 -8.26 6.54 8.66
N SER A 94 -8.50 6.96 9.90
CA SER A 94 -8.65 8.37 10.27
C SER A 94 -7.33 9.13 10.40
N ASP A 95 -6.17 8.47 10.27
CA ASP A 95 -4.88 9.14 10.30
C ASP A 95 -4.74 10.05 9.06
N PRO A 96 -4.43 11.36 9.22
CA PRO A 96 -4.28 12.29 8.10
C PRO A 96 -3.27 11.84 7.04
N ARG A 97 -2.22 11.09 7.44
CA ARG A 97 -1.21 10.54 6.52
C ARG A 97 -1.80 9.46 5.62
N VAL A 98 -2.75 8.68 6.14
CA VAL A 98 -3.45 7.64 5.38
C VAL A 98 -4.39 8.27 4.35
N MET A 99 -5.11 9.33 4.73
CA MET A 99 -5.89 10.14 3.80
C MET A 99 -5.00 10.75 2.70
N ALA A 100 -3.82 11.27 3.06
CA ALA A 100 -2.87 11.83 2.11
C ALA A 100 -2.32 10.78 1.11
N LEU A 101 -2.07 9.54 1.56
CA LEU A 101 -1.69 8.44 0.67
C LEU A 101 -2.80 8.10 -0.33
N ALA A 102 -4.04 7.96 0.16
CA ALA A 102 -5.19 7.68 -0.70
C ALA A 102 -5.43 8.80 -1.73
N THR A 103 -5.32 10.05 -1.30
CA THR A 103 -5.43 11.23 -2.18
C THR A 103 -4.34 11.24 -3.26
N ARG A 104 -3.10 10.89 -2.93
CA ARG A 104 -2.01 10.79 -3.93
C ARG A 104 -2.29 9.68 -4.95
N LEU A 105 -2.79 8.53 -4.52
CA LEU A 105 -3.14 7.44 -5.42
C LEU A 105 -4.18 7.88 -6.46
N THR A 106 -5.22 8.63 -6.06
CA THR A 106 -6.23 9.13 -7.02
C THR A 106 -5.65 10.14 -8.00
N GLN A 107 -4.74 11.02 -7.56
CA GLN A 107 -4.03 11.96 -8.44
C GLN A 107 -3.15 11.26 -9.47
N TRP A 108 -2.55 10.13 -9.11
CA TRP A 108 -1.65 9.38 -10.00
C TRP A 108 -2.36 8.38 -10.90
N GLN A 109 -3.68 8.20 -10.75
CA GLN A 109 -4.45 7.24 -11.54
C GLN A 109 -4.51 7.67 -13.01
N TRP A 110 -4.17 6.75 -13.92
CA TRP A 110 -4.16 7.02 -15.35
C TRP A 110 -5.58 7.05 -15.93
N PRO A 111 -5.77 7.59 -17.15
CA PRO A 111 -7.09 7.62 -17.79
C PRO A 111 -7.79 6.26 -17.91
N ASP A 112 -7.02 5.19 -18.13
CA ASP A 112 -7.52 3.81 -18.24
C ASP A 112 -7.95 3.18 -16.90
N GLY A 113 -7.73 3.88 -15.78
CA GLY A 113 -8.16 3.50 -14.43
C GLY A 113 -7.08 2.81 -13.60
N GLY A 114 -5.92 2.47 -14.18
CA GLY A 114 -4.82 1.84 -13.45
C GLY A 114 -3.66 2.76 -13.10
N TRP A 115 -2.51 2.14 -12.78
CA TRP A 115 -1.23 2.79 -12.51
C TRP A 115 -0.09 2.05 -13.21
N ASN A 116 1.04 2.73 -13.42
CA ASN A 116 2.27 2.13 -13.93
C ASN A 116 3.51 2.89 -13.43
N CYS A 117 4.62 2.17 -13.28
CA CYS A 117 5.93 2.72 -12.92
C CYS A 117 6.89 2.85 -14.12
N ASP A 118 6.58 2.25 -15.27
CA ASP A 118 7.45 2.25 -16.44
C ASP A 118 7.66 3.68 -16.98
N ARG A 119 8.94 4.06 -17.10
CA ARG A 119 9.37 5.41 -17.50
C ARG A 119 9.54 5.58 -19.01
N ARG A 120 9.37 4.51 -19.80
CA ARG A 120 9.41 4.60 -21.26
C ARG A 120 8.27 5.51 -21.76
N PRO A 121 8.56 6.57 -22.55
CA PRO A 121 7.55 7.57 -22.93
C PRO A 121 6.36 7.03 -23.73
N ASN A 122 6.55 5.92 -24.44
CA ASN A 122 5.53 5.26 -25.26
C ASN A 122 4.62 4.32 -24.47
N VAL A 123 4.89 4.06 -23.20
CA VAL A 123 4.01 3.23 -22.36
C VAL A 123 2.76 4.03 -22.03
N ALA A 124 1.64 3.59 -22.60
CA ALA A 124 0.34 4.25 -22.53
C ALA A 124 -0.71 3.48 -21.71
N HIS A 125 -0.41 2.24 -21.33
CA HIS A 125 -1.30 1.38 -20.53
C HIS A 125 -0.78 1.17 -19.11
N SER A 126 -1.72 1.09 -18.18
CA SER A 126 -1.47 0.67 -16.80
C SER A 126 -1.04 -0.80 -16.71
N SER A 127 -0.38 -1.18 -15.63
CA SER A 127 0.02 -2.57 -15.39
C SER A 127 -0.81 -3.19 -14.26
N PHE A 128 -1.09 -4.48 -14.35
CA PHE A 128 -1.83 -5.19 -13.30
C PHE A 128 -1.11 -5.15 -11.95
N HIS A 129 0.21 -5.33 -11.94
CA HIS A 129 1.00 -5.33 -10.71
C HIS A 129 0.99 -3.99 -9.98
N GLU A 130 1.03 -2.87 -10.71
CA GLU A 130 0.96 -1.55 -10.09
C GLU A 130 -0.48 -1.11 -9.80
N SER A 131 -1.48 -1.78 -10.38
CA SER A 131 -2.90 -1.41 -10.21
C SER A 131 -3.65 -2.19 -9.15
N LEU A 132 -3.29 -3.46 -8.90
CA LEU A 132 -4.02 -4.29 -7.93
C LEU A 132 -3.89 -3.77 -6.49
N PRO A 133 -2.70 -3.38 -5.99
CA PRO A 133 -2.60 -2.88 -4.62
C PRO A 133 -3.32 -1.55 -4.38
N PRO A 134 -3.24 -0.53 -5.26
CA PRO A 134 -4.07 0.66 -5.13
C PRO A 134 -5.57 0.36 -5.11
N LEU A 135 -6.05 -0.55 -5.97
CA LEU A 135 -7.45 -0.98 -5.94
C LEU A 135 -7.83 -1.53 -4.57
N ARG A 136 -7.06 -2.48 -4.02
CA ARG A 136 -7.31 -3.07 -2.69
C ARG A 136 -7.28 -2.00 -1.59
N GLY A 137 -6.27 -1.13 -1.60
CA GLY A 137 -6.11 -0.09 -0.59
C GLY A 137 -7.23 0.95 -0.63
N LEU A 138 -7.60 1.45 -1.81
CA LEU A 138 -8.69 2.42 -1.97
C LEU A 138 -10.05 1.81 -1.61
N ALA A 139 -10.29 0.54 -1.96
CA ALA A 139 -11.49 -0.19 -1.56
C ALA A 139 -11.57 -0.35 -0.03
N ALA A 140 -10.47 -0.74 0.63
CA ALA A 140 -10.40 -0.83 2.09
C ALA A 140 -10.57 0.54 2.77
N HIS A 141 -10.09 1.61 2.14
CA HIS A 141 -10.33 2.97 2.62
C HIS A 141 -11.79 3.42 2.44
N GLY A 142 -12.49 3.01 1.38
CA GLY A 142 -13.92 3.29 1.15
C GLY A 142 -14.30 4.76 0.91
N GLY A 143 -13.34 5.70 0.99
CA GLY A 143 -13.57 7.14 0.83
C GLY A 143 -13.37 7.67 -0.60
N PHE A 144 -13.05 6.80 -1.57
CA PHE A 144 -12.74 7.19 -2.95
C PHE A 144 -13.44 6.25 -3.97
N PRO A 145 -14.78 6.25 -4.00
CA PRO A 145 -15.55 5.27 -4.75
C PRO A 145 -15.31 5.37 -6.27
N GLU A 146 -15.14 6.57 -6.84
CA GLU A 146 -14.91 6.75 -8.28
C GLU A 146 -13.57 6.18 -8.71
N ALA A 147 -12.49 6.49 -7.97
CA ALA A 147 -11.17 5.96 -8.26
C ALA A 147 -11.13 4.43 -8.12
N THR A 148 -11.80 3.89 -7.10
CA THR A 148 -11.95 2.45 -6.87
C THR A 148 -12.69 1.78 -8.03
N ALA A 149 -13.81 2.35 -8.49
CA ALA A 149 -14.61 1.82 -9.59
C ALA A 149 -13.83 1.81 -10.91
N ARG A 150 -13.11 2.90 -11.23
CA ARG A 150 -12.25 2.96 -12.42
C ARG A 150 -11.14 1.91 -12.39
N ALA A 151 -10.54 1.68 -11.22
CA ALA A 151 -9.52 0.65 -11.05
C ALA A 151 -10.10 -0.77 -11.20
N ALA A 152 -11.30 -1.03 -10.69
CA ALA A 152 -11.98 -2.31 -10.90
C ALA A 152 -12.29 -2.52 -12.39
N GLU A 153 -12.83 -1.50 -13.06
CA GLU A 153 -13.16 -1.53 -14.48
C GLU A 153 -11.92 -1.80 -15.36
N PHE A 154 -10.75 -1.24 -15.00
CA PHE A 154 -9.49 -1.56 -15.65
C PHE A 154 -9.22 -3.08 -15.69
N PHE A 155 -9.44 -3.81 -14.60
CA PHE A 155 -9.28 -5.28 -14.58
C PHE A 155 -10.38 -6.00 -15.36
N LEU A 156 -11.62 -5.52 -15.30
CA LEU A 156 -12.76 -6.17 -15.98
C LEU A 156 -12.66 -6.10 -17.50
N ARG A 157 -12.08 -5.03 -18.04
CA ARG A 157 -11.88 -4.85 -19.49
C ARG A 157 -10.80 -5.75 -20.12
N HIS A 158 -9.99 -6.40 -19.30
CA HIS A 158 -8.86 -7.24 -19.74
C HIS A 158 -9.04 -8.71 -19.33
N ARG A 159 -10.29 -9.16 -19.25
CA ARG A 159 -10.66 -10.56 -19.01
C ARG A 159 -10.44 -11.43 -20.24
#